data_AF-A0A8D1MSX2-F1
#
_entry.id   AF-A0A8D1MSX2-F1
#
_cell.length_a   1.000
_cell.length_b   1.000
_cell.length_c   1.000
_cell.angle_alpha   90.00
_cell.angle_beta   90.00
_cell.angle_gamma   90.00
#
_symmetry.space_group_name_H-M   'P 1'
#
loop_
_entity.id
_entity.type
_entity.pdbx_description
1 polymer ?
#
loop_
_entity_poly.entity_id
_entity_poly.type
_entity_poly.pdbx_seq_one_letter_code
_entity_poly.pdbx_strand_id
1 'polypeptide(L)'
;MEYIQQFKDFTSDDLMQLIKLCPHIELIQCLTKEWNGKPPSLSFGLALLYLFSVDMKKVGIKLLQEINKGGKDAIEHLMINDPFCSLEKWQEVANICLQNGFDKLSNDIMSVLRSQAGVTEISEEDDTVNLMQHVFW
;
A
#
# COMPACT_ATOMS: atom_id res chain seq x y z
N MET A 1 -21.74 -4.44 2.64
CA MET A 1 -20.93 -3.32 3.15
C MET A 1 -21.63 -2.53 4.24
N GLU A 2 -22.90 -2.15 4.07
CA GLU A 2 -23.67 -1.44 5.11
C GLU A 2 -23.62 -2.14 6.48
N TYR A 3 -23.80 -3.47 6.53
CA TYR A 3 -23.73 -4.24 7.77
C TYR A 3 -22.37 -4.10 8.47
N ILE A 4 -21.25 -4.35 7.77
CA ILE A 4 -19.89 -4.26 8.34
C ILE A 4 -19.58 -2.85 8.84
N GLN A 5 -20.10 -1.82 8.17
CA GLN A 5 -19.85 -0.43 8.59
C GLN A 5 -20.79 0.08 9.69
N GLN A 6 -21.97 -0.51 9.85
CA GLN A 6 -22.92 -0.18 10.91
C GLN A 6 -22.59 -0.88 12.21
N PHE A 7 -22.08 -2.12 12.13
CA PHE A 7 -21.67 -2.91 13.28
C PHE A 7 -20.16 -2.73 13.52
N LYS A 8 -19.80 -2.03 14.60
CA LYS A 8 -18.40 -1.79 15.01
C LYS A 8 -17.71 -3.02 15.62
N ASP A 9 -18.34 -4.19 15.56
CA ASP A 9 -17.89 -5.38 16.29
C ASP A 9 -16.84 -6.20 15.51
N PHE A 10 -16.61 -5.88 14.23
CA PHE A 10 -15.60 -6.57 13.43
C PHE A 10 -14.23 -5.94 13.63
N THR A 11 -13.29 -6.72 14.15
CA THR A 11 -11.88 -6.34 14.23
C THR A 11 -11.18 -6.50 12.88
N SER A 12 -9.99 -5.92 12.72
CA SER A 12 -9.15 -6.17 11.55
C SER A 12 -8.85 -7.66 11.38
N ASP A 13 -8.67 -8.39 12.48
CA ASP A 13 -8.39 -9.83 12.43
C ASP A 13 -9.59 -10.62 11.91
N ASP A 14 -10.80 -10.26 12.31
CA ASP A 14 -12.03 -10.89 11.79
C ASP A 14 -12.16 -10.67 10.27
N LEU A 15 -11.82 -9.47 9.80
CA LEU A 15 -11.83 -9.15 8.37
C LEU A 15 -10.71 -9.88 7.61
N MET A 16 -9.52 -10.06 8.21
CA MET A 16 -8.46 -10.89 7.64
C MET A 16 -8.89 -12.36 7.52
N GLN A 17 -9.53 -12.92 8.54
CA GLN A 17 -10.09 -14.27 8.46
C GLN A 17 -11.20 -14.36 7.40
N LEU A 18 -12.04 -13.34 7.28
CA LEU A 18 -13.08 -13.28 6.26
C LEU A 18 -12.49 -13.35 4.85
N ILE A 19 -11.46 -12.55 4.54
CA ILE A 19 -10.84 -12.58 3.20
C ILE A 19 -10.08 -13.88 2.94
N LYS A 20 -9.62 -14.58 3.98
CA LYS A 20 -9.06 -15.93 3.85
C LYS A 20 -10.14 -16.94 3.48
N LEU A 21 -11.29 -16.91 4.18
CA LEU A 21 -12.39 -17.84 3.93
C LEU A 21 -13.11 -17.54 2.59
N CYS A 22 -13.17 -16.26 2.21
CA CYS A 22 -13.86 -15.76 1.03
C CYS A 22 -12.92 -14.85 0.20
N PRO A 23 -11.91 -15.40 -0.51
CA PRO A 23 -10.89 -14.62 -1.20
C PRO A 23 -11.35 -14.05 -2.55
N HIS A 24 -12.52 -13.42 -2.56
CA HIS A 24 -13.07 -12.70 -3.71
C HIS A 24 -12.43 -11.32 -3.82
N ILE A 25 -11.96 -10.97 -5.03
CA ILE A 25 -11.28 -9.70 -5.28
C ILE A 25 -12.21 -8.53 -4.99
N GLU A 26 -13.48 -8.65 -5.38
CA GLU A 26 -14.52 -7.64 -5.16
C GLU A 26 -14.76 -7.42 -3.66
N LEU A 27 -14.80 -8.49 -2.86
CA LEU A 27 -14.95 -8.38 -1.41
C LEU A 27 -13.75 -7.65 -0.80
N ILE A 28 -12.54 -8.04 -1.16
CA ILE A 28 -11.32 -7.43 -0.63
C ILE A 28 -11.29 -5.95 -1.02
N GLN A 29 -11.57 -5.61 -2.28
CA GLN A 29 -11.66 -4.22 -2.72
C GLN A 29 -12.73 -3.42 -1.99
N CYS A 30 -13.89 -4.01 -1.68
CA CYS A 30 -14.91 -3.35 -0.87
C CYS A 30 -14.43 -3.07 0.56
N LEU A 31 -13.59 -3.93 1.14
CA LEU A 31 -13.04 -3.76 2.48
C LEU A 31 -11.89 -2.75 2.52
N THR A 32 -11.09 -2.69 1.45
CA THR A 32 -9.83 -1.92 1.40
C THR A 32 -9.92 -0.59 0.66
N LYS A 33 -11.07 -0.24 0.08
CA LYS A 33 -11.30 1.06 -0.56
C LYS A 33 -12.26 1.90 0.27
N GLU A 34 -12.16 3.21 0.10
CA GLU A 34 -13.16 4.14 0.64
C GLU A 34 -14.56 3.81 0.09
N TRP A 35 -15.58 3.91 0.94
CA TRP A 35 -16.97 3.68 0.54
C TRP A 35 -17.89 4.72 1.17
N ASN A 36 -18.60 5.48 0.34
CA ASN A 36 -19.53 6.54 0.75
C ASN A 36 -18.92 7.56 1.74
N GLY A 37 -17.71 8.06 1.46
CA GLY A 37 -17.05 9.05 2.31
C GLY A 37 -16.44 8.47 3.60
N LYS A 38 -16.50 7.15 3.79
CA LYS A 38 -15.95 6.48 4.97
C LYS A 38 -14.64 5.78 4.66
N PRO A 39 -13.68 5.81 5.61
CA PRO A 39 -12.40 5.13 5.43
C PRO A 39 -12.59 3.63 5.21
N PRO A 40 -11.61 2.98 4.58
CA PRO A 40 -11.63 1.53 4.39
C PRO A 40 -11.72 0.81 5.75
N SER A 41 -12.42 -0.32 5.76
CA SER A 41 -12.58 -1.16 6.96
C SER A 41 -11.34 -2.04 7.20
N LEU A 42 -10.52 -2.25 6.18
CA LEU A 42 -9.29 -3.04 6.24
C LEU A 42 -8.18 -2.32 5.47
N SER A 43 -6.95 -2.37 5.99
CA SER A 43 -5.79 -1.90 5.25
C SER A 43 -5.54 -2.73 3.99
N PHE A 44 -5.27 -2.06 2.87
CA PHE A 44 -4.88 -2.75 1.65
C PHE A 44 -3.50 -3.39 1.80
N GLY A 45 -2.51 -2.63 2.29
CA GLY A 45 -1.14 -3.10 2.43
C GLY A 45 -1.06 -4.31 3.36
N LEU A 46 -1.74 -4.24 4.52
CA LEU A 46 -1.79 -5.36 5.45
C LEU A 46 -2.57 -6.57 4.92
N ALA A 47 -3.70 -6.35 4.23
CA ALA A 47 -4.45 -7.43 3.61
C ALA A 47 -3.61 -8.17 2.55
N LEU A 48 -2.84 -7.42 1.74
CA LEU A 48 -1.96 -8.00 0.74
C LEU A 48 -0.84 -8.82 1.40
N LEU A 49 -0.15 -8.26 2.40
CA LEU A 49 0.89 -8.98 3.16
C LEU A 49 0.34 -10.25 3.80
N TYR A 50 -0.86 -10.17 4.39
CA TYR A 50 -1.56 -11.31 4.97
C TYR A 50 -1.83 -12.41 3.94
N LEU A 51 -2.38 -12.06 2.76
CA LEU A 51 -2.64 -13.04 1.70
C LEU A 51 -1.37 -13.76 1.24
N PHE A 52 -0.23 -13.06 1.20
CA PHE A 52 1.05 -13.68 0.88
C PHE A 52 1.58 -14.57 2.02
N SER A 53 1.30 -14.26 3.28
CA SER A 53 1.74 -15.06 4.44
C SER A 53 0.91 -16.33 4.66
N VAL A 54 -0.35 -16.36 4.19
CA VAL A 54 -1.25 -17.53 4.29
C VAL A 54 -1.37 -18.33 2.99
N ASP A 55 -0.33 -18.28 2.14
CA ASP A 55 -0.25 -19.01 0.86
C ASP A 55 -1.35 -18.69 -0.18
N MET A 56 -2.02 -17.55 -0.05
CA MET A 56 -3.03 -17.04 -1.00
C MET A 56 -2.43 -16.15 -2.09
N LYS A 57 -1.21 -16.49 -2.54
CA LYS A 57 -0.43 -15.69 -3.52
C LYS A 57 -1.21 -15.38 -4.80
N LYS A 58 -1.99 -16.33 -5.33
CA LYS A 58 -2.79 -16.10 -6.55
C LYS A 58 -3.82 -14.97 -6.40
N VAL A 59 -4.38 -14.82 -5.21
CA VAL A 59 -5.36 -13.76 -4.89
C VAL A 59 -4.62 -12.44 -4.73
N GLY A 60 -3.50 -12.43 -4.00
CA GLY A 60 -2.61 -11.28 -3.88
C GLY A 60 -2.12 -10.75 -5.23
N ILE A 61 -1.67 -11.63 -6.14
CA ILE A 61 -1.24 -11.26 -7.49
C ILE A 61 -2.39 -10.62 -8.29
N LYS A 62 -3.61 -11.14 -8.18
CA LYS A 62 -4.78 -10.52 -8.83
C LYS A 62 -5.06 -9.11 -8.28
N LEU A 63 -4.94 -8.90 -6.96
CA LEU A 63 -5.06 -7.56 -6.38
C LEU A 63 -3.98 -6.61 -6.91
N LEU A 64 -2.73 -7.07 -7.01
CA LEU A 64 -1.64 -6.31 -7.62
C LEU A 64 -1.94 -5.91 -9.06
N GLN A 65 -2.51 -6.83 -9.85
CA GLN A 65 -2.94 -6.53 -11.23
C GLN A 65 -4.01 -5.45 -11.27
N GLU A 66 -4.99 -5.46 -10.36
CA GLU A 66 -6.04 -4.45 -10.33
C GLU A 66 -5.51 -3.06 -9.98
N ILE A 67 -4.59 -2.95 -9.01
CA ILE A 67 -4.01 -1.64 -8.65
C ILE A 67 -3.04 -1.13 -9.72
N ASN A 68 -2.30 -2.03 -10.38
CA ASN A 68 -1.36 -1.66 -11.44
C ASN A 68 -2.06 -1.01 -12.65
N LYS A 69 -3.34 -1.31 -12.88
CA LYS A 69 -4.15 -0.65 -13.92
C LYS A 69 -4.41 0.83 -13.62
N GLY A 70 -4.42 1.23 -12.35
CA GLY A 70 -4.71 2.59 -11.92
C GLY A 70 -3.53 3.56 -12.05
N GLY A 71 -2.31 3.06 -12.28
CA GLY A 71 -1.10 3.88 -12.36
C GLY A 71 -0.70 4.51 -11.02
N LYS A 72 0.33 5.36 -11.06
CA LYS A 72 0.98 5.94 -9.87
C LYS A 72 0.01 6.74 -8.98
N ASP A 73 -0.85 7.57 -9.58
CA ASP A 73 -1.80 8.40 -8.82
C ASP A 73 -2.77 7.56 -7.97
N ALA A 74 -3.21 6.41 -8.50
CA ALA A 74 -4.07 5.49 -7.77
C ALA A 74 -3.33 4.83 -6.59
N ILE A 75 -2.03 4.53 -6.75
CA ILE A 75 -1.18 3.98 -5.69
C ILE A 75 -0.92 5.01 -4.61
N GLU A 76 -0.58 6.25 -4.99
CA GLU A 76 -0.37 7.33 -4.04
C GLU A 76 -1.63 7.61 -3.23
N HIS A 77 -2.79 7.70 -3.89
CA HIS A 77 -4.07 7.85 -3.21
C HIS A 77 -4.37 6.66 -2.28
N LEU A 78 -4.10 5.43 -2.70
CA LEU A 78 -4.27 4.24 -1.88
C LEU A 78 -3.40 4.29 -0.62
N MET A 79 -2.13 4.66 -0.76
CA MET A 79 -1.19 4.74 0.36
C MET A 79 -1.55 5.84 1.35
N ILE A 80 -1.95 7.02 0.87
CA ILE A 80 -2.39 8.14 1.72
C ILE A 80 -3.65 7.77 2.53
N ASN A 81 -4.55 6.97 1.94
CA ASN A 81 -5.80 6.56 2.57
C ASN A 81 -5.72 5.21 3.30
N ASP A 82 -4.52 4.65 3.47
CA ASP A 82 -4.28 3.44 4.25
C ASP A 82 -3.51 3.74 5.54
N PRO A 83 -4.14 4.41 6.52
CA PRO A 83 -3.45 4.88 7.74
C PRO A 83 -2.96 3.75 8.65
N PHE A 84 -3.41 2.52 8.43
CA PHE A 84 -3.03 1.38 9.27
C PHE A 84 -1.76 0.67 8.74
N CYS A 85 -1.34 0.93 7.50
CA CYS A 85 -0.14 0.34 6.94
C CYS A 85 1.05 1.29 7.11
N SER A 86 2.05 0.86 7.89
CA SER A 86 3.26 1.66 8.10
C SER A 86 4.13 1.77 6.86
N LEU A 87 5.09 2.71 6.86
CA LEU A 87 6.06 2.88 5.77
C LEU A 87 6.88 1.59 5.55
N GLU A 88 7.30 0.92 6.63
CA GLU A 88 8.03 -0.35 6.56
C GLU A 88 7.18 -1.44 5.92
N LYS A 89 5.88 -1.49 6.24
CA LYS A 89 4.95 -2.46 5.65
C LYS A 89 4.70 -2.18 4.17
N TRP A 90 4.61 -0.92 3.77
CA TRP A 90 4.57 -0.55 2.35
C TRP A 90 5.86 -0.91 1.60
N GLN A 91 7.01 -0.83 2.27
CA GLN A 91 8.27 -1.31 1.69
C GLN A 91 8.26 -2.84 1.50
N GLU A 92 7.70 -3.61 2.44
CA GLU A 92 7.47 -5.05 2.26
C GLU A 92 6.55 -5.32 1.04
N VAL A 93 5.50 -4.51 0.84
CA VAL A 93 4.63 -4.60 -0.33
C VAL A 93 5.40 -4.31 -1.63
N ALA A 94 6.27 -3.29 -1.65
CA ALA A 94 7.12 -3.01 -2.81
C ALA A 94 8.02 -4.21 -3.15
N ASN A 95 8.63 -4.84 -2.15
CA ASN A 95 9.44 -6.04 -2.32
C ASN A 95 8.62 -7.21 -2.92
N ILE A 96 7.38 -7.40 -2.45
CA ILE A 96 6.47 -8.40 -3.04
C ILE A 96 6.18 -8.07 -4.51
N CYS A 97 5.92 -6.80 -4.84
CA CYS A 97 5.69 -6.37 -6.22
C CYS A 97 6.89 -6.75 -7.10
N LEU A 98 8.10 -6.41 -6.67
CA LEU A 98 9.34 -6.74 -7.39
C LEU A 98 9.52 -8.25 -7.58
N GLN A 99 9.33 -9.04 -6.52
CA GLN A 99 9.45 -10.50 -6.57
C GLN A 99 8.44 -11.18 -7.51
N ASN A 100 7.34 -10.50 -7.84
CA ASN A 100 6.28 -11.03 -8.70
C ASN A 100 6.24 -10.35 -10.09
N GLY A 101 7.29 -9.61 -10.48
CA GLY A 101 7.40 -9.00 -11.81
C GLY A 101 6.57 -7.73 -12.00
N PHE A 102 6.20 -7.06 -10.91
CA PHE A 102 5.53 -5.76 -10.91
C PHE A 102 6.53 -4.64 -10.62
N ASP A 103 7.63 -4.59 -11.37
CA ASP A 103 8.74 -3.65 -11.20
C ASP A 103 8.29 -2.19 -11.18
N LYS A 104 7.41 -1.82 -12.12
CA LYS A 104 6.85 -0.46 -12.18
C LYS A 104 6.08 -0.11 -10.92
N LEU A 105 5.22 -1.01 -10.46
CA LEU A 105 4.42 -0.81 -9.24
C LEU A 105 5.31 -0.71 -7.99
N SER A 106 6.34 -1.55 -7.90
CA SER A 106 7.36 -1.45 -6.85
C SER A 106 8.02 -0.07 -6.85
N ASN A 107 8.43 0.42 -8.01
CA ASN A 107 9.06 1.73 -8.15
C ASN A 107 8.09 2.88 -7.80
N ASP A 108 6.81 2.77 -8.20
CA ASP A 108 5.78 3.74 -7.87
C ASP A 108 5.58 3.82 -6.34
N ILE A 109 5.47 2.68 -5.65
CA ILE A 109 5.37 2.64 -4.18
C ILE A 109 6.61 3.26 -3.52
N MET A 110 7.81 2.86 -3.95
CA MET A 110 9.06 3.39 -3.40
C MET A 110 9.21 4.90 -3.62
N SER A 111 8.76 5.41 -4.78
CA SER A 111 8.76 6.84 -5.08
C SER A 111 7.84 7.60 -4.13
N VAL A 112 6.65 7.08 -3.82
CA VAL A 112 5.73 7.69 -2.83
C VAL A 112 6.32 7.64 -1.42
N LEU A 113 6.99 6.55 -1.02
CA LEU A 113 7.64 6.48 0.29
C LEU A 113 8.75 7.53 0.44
N ARG A 114 9.56 7.74 -0.61
CA ARG A 114 10.63 8.75 -0.62
C ARG A 114 10.08 10.17 -0.51
N SER A 115 9.01 10.48 -1.24
CA SER A 115 8.40 11.81 -1.19
C SER A 115 7.82 12.13 0.19
N GLN A 116 7.22 11.14 0.86
CA GLN A 116 6.70 11.29 2.24
C GLN A 116 7.81 11.49 3.28
N ALA A 117 8.99 10.91 3.06
CA ALA A 117 10.16 11.10 3.92
C ALA A 117 10.89 12.44 3.69
N GLY A 118 10.43 13.28 2.75
CA GLY A 118 11.12 14.51 2.35
C GLY A 118 12.43 14.24 1.60
N VAL A 119 12.64 13.01 1.12
CA VAL A 119 13.84 12.60 0.39
C VAL A 119 13.59 12.85 -1.10
N THR A 120 14.11 13.95 -1.61
CA THR A 120 14.24 14.19 -3.05
C THR A 120 15.35 13.31 -3.63
N GLU A 121 15.06 12.60 -4.72
CA GLU A 121 16.10 11.98 -5.55
C GLU A 121 17.01 13.09 -6.09
N ILE A 122 18.27 13.07 -5.67
CA ILE A 122 19.30 13.90 -6.28
C ILE A 122 19.63 13.22 -7.60
N SER A 123 19.20 13.80 -8.73
CA SER A 123 19.71 13.37 -10.03
C SER A 123 21.21 13.64 -10.05
N GLU A 124 22.02 12.71 -10.56
CA GLU A 124 23.48 12.89 -10.74
C GLU A 124 23.83 14.11 -11.62
N GLU A 125 22.84 14.75 -12.26
CA GLU A 125 23.02 15.97 -13.04
C GLU A 125 23.01 17.27 -12.21
N ASP A 126 22.68 17.24 -10.91
CA ASP A 126 22.74 18.42 -10.04
C ASP A 126 23.88 18.32 -9.01
N ASP A 127 25.09 18.18 -9.55
CA ASP A 127 26.35 18.21 -8.81
C ASP A 127 26.74 19.66 -8.41
N THR A 128 25.75 20.43 -7.93
CA THR A 128 25.95 21.75 -7.32
C THR A 128 25.29 21.87 -5.95
N VAL A 129 25.34 20.80 -5.14
CA VAL A 129 25.04 20.89 -3.72
C VAL A 129 26.17 21.67 -3.03
N ASN A 130 25.92 22.98 -2.82
CA ASN A 130 26.79 23.86 -2.06
C ASN A 130 26.80 23.38 -0.59
N LEU A 131 27.80 22.55 -0.25
CA LEU A 131 28.12 22.16 1.12
C LEU A 131 28.42 23.43 1.93
N MET A 132 27.39 23.97 2.61
CA MET A 132 27.56 25.07 3.53
C MET A 132 28.54 24.65 4.63
N GLN A 133 29.72 25.26 4.64
CA GLN A 133 30.74 25.06 5.66
C GLN A 133 30.16 25.45 7.03
N HIS A 134 30.14 24.49 7.95
CA HIS A 134 29.93 24.78 9.37
C HIS A 134 31.10 25.63 9.88
N VAL A 135 30.86 26.94 10.05
CA VAL A 135 31.79 27.79 10.81
C VAL A 135 31.48 27.59 12.28
N PHE A 136 32.31 26.80 12.96
CA PHE A 136 32.30 26.69 14.42
C PHE A 136 32.84 27.99 15.02
N TRP A 137 32.10 28.56 15.98
CA TRP A 137 32.54 29.61 16.90
C TRP A 137 32.61 29.01 18.29
#